data_AF-A0AAD5KB22-F1
#
_entry.id   AF-A0AAD5KB22-F1
#
_cell.length_a   1.000
_cell.length_b   1.000
_cell.length_c   1.000
_cell.angle_alpha   90.00
_cell.angle_beta   90.00
_cell.angle_gamma   90.00
#
_symmetry.space_group_name_H-M   'P 1'
#
loop_
_entity.id
_entity.type
_entity.pdbx_description
1 polymer ?
#
loop_
_entity_poly.entity_id
_entity_poly.type
_entity_poly.pdbx_seq_one_letter_code
_entity_poly.pdbx_strand_id
1 'polypeptide(L)'
;MEWYKVYGLTHSQLYRTVLDFVIMQLQQKTAHSNKAFESWGESTMYTTRPWALVFVHDPKSLTQAIKDDISFDNRPWLESIRVCQVENIHQLRAILCAMHIHMEQTLSSTNQSDLLSWMQTERDNQPPCLIVVKDLLRWMAETTDRGLV
;
A
#
# COMPACT_ATOMS: atom_id res chain seq x y z
N MET A 1 20.24 -4.50 -14.07
CA MET A 1 19.75 -3.92 -15.35
C MET A 1 18.38 -3.31 -15.09
N GLU A 2 18.19 -2.02 -15.37
CA GLU A 2 16.96 -1.28 -15.03
C GLU A 2 15.89 -1.49 -16.12
N TRP A 3 14.96 -2.41 -15.87
CA TRP A 3 13.94 -2.84 -16.85
C TRP A 3 13.06 -1.69 -17.39
N TYR A 4 12.91 -0.61 -16.65
CA TYR A 4 12.14 0.56 -17.08
C TYR A 4 12.82 1.38 -18.17
N LYS A 5 14.15 1.29 -18.30
CA LYS A 5 14.89 1.87 -19.44
C LYS A 5 14.55 1.16 -20.76
N VAL A 6 14.15 -0.11 -20.71
CA VAL A 6 13.75 -0.90 -21.89
C VAL A 6 12.43 -0.38 -22.48
N TYR A 7 11.57 0.23 -21.66
CA TYR A 7 10.28 0.78 -22.08
C TYR A 7 10.28 2.31 -22.24
N GLY A 8 11.43 2.97 -22.12
CA GLY A 8 11.54 4.43 -22.22
C GLY A 8 10.78 5.20 -21.13
N LEU A 9 10.36 4.54 -20.06
CA LEU A 9 9.63 5.16 -18.97
C LEU A 9 10.61 5.72 -17.92
N THR A 10 10.38 6.96 -17.53
CA THR A 10 11.07 7.57 -16.38
C THR A 10 10.55 6.95 -15.08
N HIS A 11 11.38 6.99 -14.02
CA HIS A 11 10.96 6.53 -12.70
C HIS A 11 9.68 7.23 -12.21
N SER A 12 9.55 8.52 -12.49
CA SER A 12 8.36 9.33 -12.17
C SER A 12 7.10 8.82 -12.89
N GLN A 13 7.19 8.48 -14.17
CA GLN A 13 6.04 7.95 -14.93
C GLN A 13 5.55 6.61 -14.36
N LEU A 14 6.45 5.73 -13.94
CA LEU A 14 6.07 4.47 -13.30
C LEU A 14 5.34 4.66 -11.97
N TYR A 15 5.83 5.58 -11.14
CA TYR A 15 5.15 5.91 -9.88
C TYR A 15 3.76 6.50 -10.13
N ARG A 16 3.61 7.32 -11.18
CA ARG A 16 2.31 7.85 -11.58
C ARG A 16 1.37 6.74 -12.03
N THR A 17 1.81 5.81 -12.89
CA THR A 17 0.99 4.68 -13.32
C THR A 17 0.55 3.81 -12.14
N VAL A 18 1.44 3.57 -11.16
CA VAL A 18 1.09 2.84 -9.94
C VAL A 18 0.04 3.61 -9.13
N LEU A 19 0.20 4.92 -8.98
CA LEU A 19 -0.77 5.76 -8.27
C LEU A 19 -2.13 5.79 -8.96
N ASP A 20 -2.17 6.01 -10.28
CA ASP A 20 -3.40 6.01 -11.07
C ASP A 20 -4.14 4.68 -10.90
N PHE A 21 -3.41 3.56 -10.96
CA PHE A 21 -3.97 2.23 -10.73
C PHE A 21 -4.54 2.09 -9.31
N VAL A 22 -3.80 2.51 -8.27
CA VAL A 22 -4.24 2.44 -6.88
C VAL A 22 -5.49 3.29 -6.67
N ILE A 23 -5.51 4.53 -7.15
CA ILE A 23 -6.65 5.45 -7.04
C ILE A 23 -7.88 4.85 -7.74
N MET A 24 -7.73 4.35 -8.96
CA MET A 24 -8.80 3.69 -9.70
C MET A 24 -9.40 2.52 -8.90
N GLN A 25 -8.55 1.68 -8.30
CA GLN A 25 -9.00 0.54 -7.48
C GLN A 25 -9.73 1.00 -6.21
N LEU A 26 -9.24 2.04 -5.54
CA LEU A 26 -9.87 2.60 -4.34
C LEU A 26 -11.24 3.21 -4.66
N GLN A 27 -11.37 3.92 -5.79
CA GLN A 27 -12.64 4.46 -6.28
C GLN A 27 -13.65 3.34 -6.54
N GLN A 28 -13.25 2.28 -7.25
CA GLN A 28 -14.12 1.13 -7.54
C GLN A 28 -14.59 0.43 -6.26
N LYS A 29 -13.66 0.16 -5.33
CA LYS A 29 -13.97 -0.50 -4.07
C LYS A 29 -14.83 0.36 -3.16
N THR A 30 -14.65 1.68 -3.18
CA THR A 30 -15.49 2.61 -2.41
C THR A 30 -16.90 2.69 -2.98
N ALA A 31 -17.06 2.75 -4.30
CA ALA A 31 -18.37 2.68 -4.93
C ALA A 31 -19.12 1.38 -4.58
N HIS A 32 -18.39 0.27 -4.44
CA HIS A 32 -18.96 -1.00 -3.99
C HIS A 32 -19.30 -1.00 -2.49
N SER A 33 -18.38 -0.54 -1.64
CA SER A 33 -18.57 -0.46 -0.18
C SER A 33 -19.75 0.46 0.18
N ASN A 34 -19.81 1.64 -0.44
CA ASN A 34 -20.88 2.61 -0.21
C ASN A 34 -22.25 2.02 -0.52
N LYS A 35 -22.40 1.24 -1.61
CA LYS A 35 -23.66 0.54 -1.90
C LYS A 35 -24.02 -0.51 -0.85
N ALA A 36 -23.03 -1.15 -0.23
CA ALA A 36 -23.27 -2.17 0.81
C ALA A 36 -23.68 -1.55 2.15
N PHE A 37 -23.18 -0.36 2.48
CA PHE A 37 -23.36 0.28 3.78
C PHE A 37 -24.25 1.54 3.75
N GLU A 38 -24.88 1.85 2.62
CA GLU A 38 -25.76 3.03 2.45
C GLU A 38 -26.87 3.12 3.51
N SER A 39 -27.43 1.97 3.89
CA SER A 39 -28.49 1.89 4.90
C SER A 39 -28.00 2.06 6.36
N TRP A 40 -26.69 2.11 6.60
CA TRP A 40 -26.09 2.15 7.93
C TRP A 40 -25.64 3.56 8.34
N GLY A 41 -25.73 4.53 7.43
CA GLY A 41 -25.43 5.94 7.66
C GLY A 41 -23.98 6.34 7.36
N GLU A 42 -23.74 7.66 7.29
CA GLU A 42 -22.46 8.23 6.84
C GLU A 42 -21.26 7.87 7.74
N SER A 43 -21.48 7.70 9.05
CA SER A 43 -20.41 7.33 9.99
C SER A 43 -19.84 5.93 9.70
N THR A 44 -20.69 4.98 9.29
CA THR A 44 -20.26 3.63 8.92
C THR A 44 -19.52 3.63 7.57
N MET A 45 -19.92 4.49 6.64
CA MET A 45 -19.19 4.67 5.37
C MET A 45 -17.79 5.24 5.58
N TYR A 46 -17.61 6.11 6.58
CA TYR A 46 -16.30 6.67 6.91
C TYR A 46 -15.37 5.62 7.52
N THR A 47 -15.85 4.85 8.49
CA THR A 47 -15.04 3.82 9.15
C THR A 47 -14.70 2.66 8.23
N THR A 48 -15.56 2.32 7.26
CA THR A 48 -15.33 1.24 6.28
C THR A 48 -14.64 1.70 4.99
N ARG A 49 -14.05 2.91 4.98
CA ARG A 49 -13.44 3.45 3.78
C ARG A 49 -12.25 2.57 3.35
N PRO A 50 -12.27 2.04 2.11
CA PRO A 50 -11.16 1.24 1.59
C PRO A 50 -9.87 2.04 1.57
N TRP A 51 -8.76 1.40 1.94
CA TRP A 51 -7.43 1.99 1.89
C TRP A 51 -6.42 1.01 1.29
N ALA A 52 -5.32 1.53 0.76
CA ALA A 52 -4.28 0.77 0.08
C ALA A 52 -2.94 0.87 0.81
N LEU A 53 -2.19 -0.23 0.81
CA LEU A 53 -0.83 -0.30 1.33
C LEU A 53 0.14 -0.49 0.17
N VAL A 54 1.10 0.42 0.03
CA VAL A 54 2.06 0.43 -1.07
C VAL A 54 3.47 0.27 -0.53
N PHE A 55 4.12 -0.83 -0.89
CA PHE A 55 5.51 -1.11 -0.54
C PHE A 55 6.46 -0.64 -1.64
N VAL A 56 7.48 0.11 -1.24
CA VAL A 56 8.49 0.68 -2.13
C VAL A 56 9.88 0.65 -1.49
N HIS A 57 10.91 0.58 -2.32
CA HIS A 57 12.29 0.72 -1.85
C HIS A 57 12.63 2.16 -1.46
N ASP A 58 12.20 3.13 -2.27
CA ASP A 58 12.36 4.57 -1.99
C ASP A 58 10.99 5.24 -1.86
N PRO A 59 10.55 5.57 -0.63
CA PRO A 59 9.27 6.24 -0.40
C PRO A 59 9.28 7.70 -0.87
N LYS A 60 10.45 8.35 -0.99
CA LYS A 60 10.52 9.77 -1.34
C LYS A 60 10.05 9.99 -2.77
N SER A 61 10.47 9.16 -3.71
CA SER A 61 10.06 9.25 -5.12
C SER A 61 8.54 9.08 -5.30
N LEU A 62 7.93 8.12 -4.58
CA LEU A 62 6.47 7.94 -4.62
C LEU A 62 5.73 9.08 -3.92
N THR A 63 6.23 9.52 -2.75
CA THR A 63 5.63 10.65 -2.01
C THR A 63 5.72 11.94 -2.81
N GLN A 64 6.79 12.14 -3.58
CA GLN A 64 6.92 13.26 -4.49
C GLN A 64 5.93 13.15 -5.65
N ALA A 65 5.77 11.97 -6.26
CA ALA A 65 4.75 11.76 -7.29
C ALA A 65 3.33 12.01 -6.76
N ILE A 66 3.03 11.60 -5.52
CA ILE A 66 1.78 11.92 -4.81
C ILE A 66 1.62 13.44 -4.63
N LYS A 67 2.69 14.14 -4.24
CA LYS A 67 2.69 15.58 -4.04
C LYS A 67 2.63 16.37 -5.35
N ASP A 68 3.07 15.82 -6.47
CA ASP A 68 3.02 16.48 -7.77
C ASP A 68 1.65 16.28 -8.44
N ASP A 69 0.95 15.19 -8.12
CA ASP A 69 -0.41 14.88 -8.62
C ASP A 69 -1.50 15.54 -7.74
N ILE A 70 -1.40 16.87 -7.54
CA ILE A 70 -2.36 17.68 -6.78
C ILE A 70 -3.59 18.05 -7.62
N SER A 71 -4.12 17.13 -8.43
CA SER A 71 -5.48 17.35 -8.94
C SER A 71 -6.42 17.36 -7.72
N PHE A 72 -7.28 18.37 -7.61
CA PHE A 72 -8.16 18.53 -6.44
C PHE A 72 -9.05 17.28 -6.24
N ASP A 73 -9.35 16.58 -7.34
CA ASP A 73 -10.19 15.39 -7.39
C ASP A 73 -9.50 14.13 -6.81
N ASN A 74 -8.17 14.04 -6.86
CA ASN A 74 -7.43 12.87 -6.36
C ASN A 74 -7.08 12.95 -4.87
N ARG A 75 -7.12 14.15 -4.25
CA ARG A 75 -6.69 14.36 -2.86
C ARG A 75 -7.30 13.41 -1.82
N PRO A 76 -8.63 13.15 -1.82
CA PRO A 76 -9.23 12.24 -0.83
C PRO A 76 -8.71 10.80 -0.93
N TRP A 77 -8.26 10.39 -2.12
CA TRP A 77 -7.72 9.07 -2.38
C TRP A 77 -6.27 8.95 -1.93
N LEU A 78 -5.51 10.02 -2.03
CA LEU A 78 -4.12 10.07 -1.54
C LEU A 78 -4.03 9.82 -0.02
N GLU A 79 -4.98 10.33 0.75
CA GLU A 79 -5.08 10.08 2.20
C GLU A 79 -5.46 8.62 2.53
N SER A 80 -5.98 7.89 1.55
CA SER A 80 -6.34 6.47 1.66
C SER A 80 -5.19 5.55 1.24
N ILE A 81 -4.01 6.09 0.98
CA ILE A 81 -2.82 5.32 0.59
C ILE A 81 -1.75 5.43 1.68
N ARG A 82 -1.36 4.30 2.27
CA ARG A 82 -0.20 4.21 3.16
C ARG A 82 1.00 3.71 2.37
N VAL A 83 2.08 4.49 2.37
CA VAL A 83 3.36 4.10 1.77
C VAL A 83 4.28 3.54 2.85
N CYS A 84 4.82 2.36 2.62
CA CYS A 84 5.79 1.71 3.50
C CYS A 84 7.10 1.43 2.75
N GLN A 85 8.20 1.83 3.38
CA GLN A 85 9.53 1.52 2.88
C GLN A 85 9.90 0.08 3.24
N VAL A 86 10.41 -0.66 2.26
CA VAL A 86 10.95 -2.00 2.45
C VAL A 86 12.23 -2.14 1.63
N GLU A 87 13.28 -2.63 2.27
CA GLU A 87 14.62 -2.72 1.69
C GLU A 87 14.86 -4.05 0.95
N ASN A 88 14.18 -5.13 1.37
CA ASN A 88 14.36 -6.45 0.78
C ASN A 88 13.12 -7.35 0.94
N ILE A 89 13.13 -8.48 0.22
CA ILE A 89 12.02 -9.43 0.21
C ILE A 89 11.77 -10.10 1.58
N HIS A 90 12.80 -10.26 2.41
CA HIS A 90 12.63 -10.87 3.73
C HIS A 90 11.86 -9.95 4.67
N GLN A 91 12.14 -8.64 4.63
CA GLN A 91 11.39 -7.63 5.35
C GLN A 91 9.94 -7.55 4.82
N LEU A 92 9.73 -7.61 3.50
CA LEU A 92 8.37 -7.69 2.94
C LEU A 92 7.61 -8.90 3.49
N ARG A 93 8.23 -10.09 3.44
CA ARG A 93 7.63 -11.34 3.95
C ARG A 93 7.29 -11.22 5.43
N ALA A 94 8.19 -10.68 6.24
CA ALA A 94 7.96 -10.49 7.66
C ALA A 94 6.75 -9.59 7.92
N ILE A 95 6.64 -8.46 7.22
CA ILE A 95 5.50 -7.53 7.36
C ILE A 95 4.19 -8.19 6.92
N LEU A 96 4.16 -8.86 5.76
CA LEU A 96 2.98 -9.55 5.27
C LEU A 96 2.52 -10.66 6.24
N CYS A 97 3.46 -11.47 6.74
CA CYS A 97 3.17 -12.48 7.75
C CYS A 97 2.65 -11.85 9.05
N ALA A 98 3.26 -10.76 9.51
CA ALA A 98 2.84 -10.07 10.73
C ALA A 98 1.41 -9.51 10.60
N MET A 99 1.05 -8.93 9.45
CA MET A 99 -0.33 -8.49 9.19
C MET A 99 -1.32 -9.66 9.19
N HIS A 100 -0.93 -10.81 8.64
CA HIS A 100 -1.78 -12.00 8.64
C HIS A 100 -2.00 -12.56 10.06
N ILE A 101 -0.93 -12.68 10.85
CA ILE A 101 -0.98 -13.25 12.20
C ILE A 101 -1.64 -12.28 13.19
N HIS A 102 -1.34 -10.98 13.14
CA HIS A 102 -1.94 -10.00 14.06
C HIS A 102 -3.42 -9.72 13.79
N MET A 103 -3.95 -10.08 12.62
CA MET A 103 -5.40 -10.08 12.39
C MET A 103 -6.12 -11.21 13.14
N GLU A 104 -5.42 -12.30 13.47
CA GLU A 104 -5.99 -13.43 14.22
C GLU A 104 -5.74 -13.34 15.73
N GLN A 105 -4.76 -12.56 16.18
CA GLN A 105 -4.37 -12.49 17.59
C GLN A 105 -4.27 -11.03 18.06
N THR A 106 -5.34 -10.55 18.68
CA THR A 106 -5.32 -9.36 19.53
C THR A 106 -4.63 -9.69 20.86
N LEU A 107 -3.57 -8.91 21.15
CA LEU A 107 -2.89 -8.68 22.44
C LEU A 107 -1.51 -9.33 22.66
N SER A 108 -0.67 -8.52 23.29
CA SER A 108 0.61 -8.80 23.97
C SER A 108 1.86 -9.07 23.12
N SER A 109 2.63 -8.01 22.82
CA SER A 109 3.93 -7.73 23.47
C SER A 109 4.83 -6.80 22.61
N THR A 110 5.13 -5.63 23.19
CA THR A 110 6.43 -4.94 23.25
C THR A 110 7.41 -4.88 22.07
N ASN A 111 6.98 -5.01 20.80
CA ASN A 111 7.74 -4.58 19.61
C ASN A 111 6.80 -4.42 18.39
N GLN A 112 5.71 -3.66 18.54
CA GLN A 112 4.79 -3.41 17.42
C GLN A 112 5.52 -2.68 16.28
N SER A 113 5.51 -3.27 15.08
CA SER A 113 5.92 -2.57 13.87
C SER A 113 5.03 -1.33 13.67
N ASP A 114 5.62 -0.19 13.32
CA ASP A 114 4.94 1.11 13.12
C ASP A 114 3.65 1.02 12.26
N LEU A 115 3.64 0.13 11.25
CA LEU A 115 2.48 -0.11 10.41
C LEU A 115 1.29 -0.74 11.16
N LEU A 116 1.55 -1.74 12.00
CA LEU A 116 0.49 -2.44 12.72
C LEU A 116 -0.13 -1.53 13.77
N SER A 117 0.69 -0.83 14.57
CA SER A 117 0.20 0.19 15.51
C SER A 117 -0.63 1.25 14.79
N TRP A 118 -0.15 1.75 13.64
CA TRP A 118 -0.88 2.72 12.82
C TRP A 118 -2.23 2.17 12.33
N MET A 119 -2.29 0.91 11.89
CA MET A 119 -3.56 0.28 11.48
C MET A 119 -4.56 0.20 12.64
N GLN A 120 -4.09 -0.05 13.87
CA GLN A 120 -4.99 -0.08 15.03
C GLN A 120 -5.51 1.31 15.37
N THR A 121 -4.65 2.33 15.32
CA THR A 121 -4.99 3.70 15.75
C THR A 121 -5.75 4.50 14.71
N GLU A 122 -5.42 4.35 13.42
CA GLU A 122 -5.92 5.21 12.34
C GLU A 122 -6.97 4.54 11.45
N ARG A 123 -7.11 3.22 11.54
CA ARG A 123 -7.98 2.42 10.66
C ARG A 123 -8.83 1.39 11.40
N ASP A 124 -8.95 1.47 12.72
CA ASP A 124 -9.76 0.56 13.55
C ASP A 124 -9.47 -0.94 13.27
N ASN A 125 -8.20 -1.27 13.01
CA ASN A 125 -7.73 -2.60 12.59
C ASN A 125 -8.26 -3.10 11.23
N GLN A 126 -8.84 -2.24 10.40
CA GLN A 126 -9.29 -2.66 9.08
C GLN A 126 -8.11 -3.00 8.16
N PRO A 127 -8.15 -4.17 7.48
CA PRO A 127 -7.12 -4.53 6.51
C PRO A 127 -7.07 -3.55 5.34
N PRO A 128 -5.90 -3.38 4.72
CA PRO A 128 -5.83 -2.75 3.41
C PRO A 128 -6.62 -3.59 2.41
N CYS A 129 -7.44 -2.93 1.59
CA CYS A 129 -8.23 -3.59 0.54
C CYS A 129 -7.41 -3.89 -0.73
N LEU A 130 -6.20 -3.32 -0.80
CA LEU A 130 -5.24 -3.44 -1.88
C LEU A 130 -3.82 -3.36 -1.29
N ILE A 131 -2.98 -4.33 -1.64
CA ILE A 131 -1.54 -4.31 -1.34
C ILE A 131 -0.78 -4.24 -2.67
N VAL A 132 0.08 -3.25 -2.83
CA VAL A 132 0.91 -3.07 -4.02
C VAL A 132 2.38 -3.13 -3.63
N VAL A 133 3.18 -3.90 -4.36
CA VAL A 133 4.63 -4.01 -4.14
C VAL A 133 5.35 -3.58 -5.40
N LYS A 134 6.04 -2.44 -5.35
CA LYS A 134 6.85 -1.94 -6.47
C LYS A 134 8.13 -2.77 -6.58
N ASP A 135 8.53 -3.10 -7.81
CA ASP A 135 9.75 -3.85 -8.13
C ASP A 135 9.83 -5.28 -7.53
N LEU A 136 8.70 -5.92 -7.20
CA LEU A 136 8.68 -7.26 -6.62
C LEU A 136 9.49 -8.30 -7.44
N LEU A 137 9.30 -8.30 -8.77
CA LEU A 137 10.02 -9.23 -9.66
C LEU A 137 11.53 -9.08 -9.54
N ARG A 138 12.01 -7.85 -9.40
CA ARG A 138 13.43 -7.56 -9.20
C ARG A 138 13.93 -8.15 -7.89
N TRP A 139 13.18 -7.97 -6.80
CA TRP A 139 13.54 -8.53 -5.50
C TRP A 139 13.57 -10.06 -5.49
N MET A 140 12.66 -10.71 -6.22
CA MET A 140 12.67 -12.17 -6.38
C MET A 140 13.87 -12.66 -7.21
N ALA A 141 14.24 -11.93 -8.25
CA ALA A 141 15.43 -12.25 -9.04
C ALA A 141 16.73 -12.10 -8.23
N GLU A 142 16.86 -11.01 -7.45
CA GLU A 142 18.03 -10.74 -6.61
C GLU A 142 18.22 -11.76 -5.48
N THR A 143 17.15 -12.41 -5.02
CA THR A 143 17.25 -13.49 -4.02
C THR A 143 17.57 -14.84 -4.61
N THR A 144 17.16 -15.10 -5.86
CA THR A 144 17.48 -16.35 -6.56
C THR A 144 18.99 -16.44 -6.85
N ASP A 145 19.62 -15.30 -7.16
CA ASP A 145 21.06 -15.22 -7.47
C ASP A 145 21.96 -15.38 -6.21
N ARG A 146 21.41 -15.13 -5.01
CA ARG A 146 22.14 -15.27 -3.73
C ARG A 146 21.94 -16.62 -3.04
N GLY A 147 21.12 -17.51 -3.60
CA GLY A 147 20.84 -18.84 -3.08
C GLY A 147 21.73 -19.97 -3.63
N LEU A 148 22.75 -19.62 -4.43
CA LEU A 148 23.77 -20.54 -4.95
C LEU A 148 25.11 -20.33 -4.22
N VAL A 149 25.14 -20.56 -2.91
CA VAL A 149 26.36 -20.91 -2.14
C VAL A 149 25.98 -21.92 -1.07
#